data_AF-A0AAV2CF16-F1
#
_entry.id   AF-A0AAV2CF16-F1
#
_cell.length_a   1.000
_cell.length_b   1.000
_cell.length_c   1.000
_cell.angle_alpha   90.00
_cell.angle_beta   90.00
_cell.angle_gamma   90.00
#
_symmetry.space_group_name_H-M   'P 1'
#
loop_
_entity.id
_entity.type
_entity.pdbx_description
1 polymer ?
#
loop_
_entity_poly.entity_id
_entity_poly.type
_entity_poly.pdbx_seq_one_letter_code
_entity_poly.pdbx_strand_id
1 'polypeptide(L)'
;MVCRPKLCNKCFSYSLLGKALRWLNNHPPRSITSWDNLLNKFMARYCPPSKMAQWRMKITHFEQEEDETLRDAWERYSDYFLQCPHLGFEEQFKIKTFYGGLMQEDKMLIDSLCQGKLMTMAPPQITEILEDMALRGYDWGFPRSGRTSNDRGVTRESECSA
;
A
#
# COMPACT_ATOMS: atom_id res chain seq x y z
N MET A 1 -12.41 -17.81 -12.62
CA MET A 1 -12.19 -19.25 -12.34
C MET A 1 -13.22 -19.71 -11.32
N VAL A 2 -14.16 -20.58 -11.71
CA VAL A 2 -15.18 -21.12 -10.78
C VAL A 2 -14.58 -22.34 -10.10
N CYS A 3 -14.15 -22.16 -8.85
CA CYS A 3 -13.52 -23.22 -8.07
C CYS A 3 -14.62 -24.11 -7.45
N ARG A 4 -14.56 -25.44 -7.64
CA ARG A 4 -15.59 -26.38 -7.15
C ARG A 4 -15.64 -26.33 -5.60
N PRO A 5 -16.81 -26.13 -4.96
CA PRO A 5 -16.92 -25.83 -3.53
C PRO A 5 -16.23 -26.82 -2.57
N LYS A 6 -16.19 -28.12 -2.91
CA LYS A 6 -15.55 -29.16 -2.10
C LYS A 6 -14.01 -29.11 -2.13
N LEU A 7 -13.42 -28.66 -3.23
CA LEU A 7 -11.97 -28.51 -3.38
C LEU A 7 -11.48 -27.26 -2.65
N CYS A 8 -12.26 -26.17 -2.68
CA CYS A 8 -11.93 -24.93 -1.99
C CYS A 8 -11.69 -25.13 -0.48
N ASN A 9 -12.54 -25.92 0.19
CA ASN A 9 -12.43 -26.13 1.64
C ASN A 9 -11.15 -26.89 2.03
N LYS A 10 -10.78 -27.94 1.29
CA LYS A 10 -9.53 -28.66 1.53
C LYS A 10 -8.31 -27.78 1.24
N CYS A 11 -8.27 -27.14 0.08
CA CYS A 11 -7.13 -26.31 -0.32
C CYS A 11 -6.92 -25.10 0.59
N PHE A 12 -8.00 -24.49 1.08
CA PHE A 12 -7.93 -23.35 1.99
C PHE A 12 -7.25 -23.68 3.31
N SER A 13 -7.46 -24.87 3.87
CA SER A 13 -6.76 -25.27 5.11
C SER A 13 -5.24 -25.28 4.96
N TYR A 14 -4.72 -25.58 3.76
CA TYR A 14 -3.28 -25.55 3.47
C TYR A 14 -2.72 -24.14 3.31
N SER A 15 -3.55 -23.14 3.00
CA SER A 15 -3.11 -21.74 2.91
C SER A 15 -3.14 -21.03 4.27
N LEU A 16 -3.72 -21.64 5.32
CA LEU A 16 -3.79 -21.06 6.65
C LEU A 16 -2.63 -21.51 7.52
N LEU A 17 -2.09 -20.59 8.31
CA LEU A 17 -1.05 -20.86 9.30
C LEU A 17 -1.44 -20.35 10.70
N GLY A 18 -0.82 -20.93 11.72
CA GLY A 18 -0.90 -20.45 13.10
C GLY A 18 -2.34 -20.31 13.62
N LYS A 19 -2.70 -19.08 14.03
CA LYS A 19 -4.00 -18.78 14.65
C LYS A 19 -5.19 -19.03 13.72
N ALA A 20 -5.02 -18.84 12.41
CA ALA A 20 -6.09 -19.03 11.43
C ALA A 20 -6.40 -20.52 11.20
N LEU A 21 -5.37 -21.36 11.13
CA LEU A 21 -5.54 -22.81 11.00
C LEU A 21 -6.17 -23.40 12.26
N ARG A 22 -5.71 -22.98 13.45
CA ARG A 22 -6.33 -23.39 14.73
C ARG A 22 -7.80 -22.99 14.82
N TRP A 23 -8.14 -21.79 14.37
CA TRP A 23 -9.52 -21.33 14.31
C TRP A 23 -10.38 -22.21 13.39
N LEU A 24 -9.88 -22.56 12.20
CA LEU A 24 -10.58 -23.44 11.26
C LEU A 24 -10.83 -24.83 11.86
N ASN A 25 -9.83 -25.39 12.55
CA ASN A 25 -9.90 -26.73 13.13
C ASN A 25 -10.77 -26.82 14.39
N ASN A 26 -10.92 -25.72 15.13
CA ASN A 26 -11.72 -25.68 16.37
C ASN A 26 -13.21 -25.41 16.14
N HIS A 27 -13.67 -25.36 14.89
CA HIS A 27 -15.07 -25.13 14.59
C HIS A 27 -15.93 -26.37 14.92
N PRO A 28 -17.13 -26.19 15.51
CA PRO A 28 -18.01 -27.32 15.80
C PRO A 28 -18.36 -28.12 14.54
N PRO A 29 -18.52 -29.45 14.63
CA PRO A 29 -18.97 -30.28 13.52
C PRO A 29 -20.26 -29.71 12.92
N ARG A 30 -20.37 -29.69 11.59
CA ARG A 30 -21.52 -29.15 10.83
C ARG A 30 -21.75 -27.63 10.93
N SER A 31 -20.87 -26.86 11.57
CA SER A 31 -21.02 -25.38 11.65
C SER A 31 -20.63 -24.64 10.37
N ILE A 32 -19.79 -25.27 9.53
CA ILE A 32 -19.37 -24.78 8.21
C ILE A 32 -19.92 -25.76 7.18
N THR A 33 -21.04 -25.41 6.55
CA THR A 33 -21.79 -26.29 5.64
C THR A 33 -21.54 -26.02 4.16
N SER A 34 -20.96 -24.87 3.82
CA SER A 34 -20.61 -24.47 2.46
C SER A 34 -19.33 -23.64 2.42
N TRP A 35 -18.73 -23.50 1.24
CA TRP A 35 -17.60 -22.61 1.01
C TRP A 35 -17.94 -21.15 1.35
N ASP A 36 -19.12 -20.67 0.94
CA ASP A 36 -19.55 -19.29 1.24
C ASP A 36 -19.72 -19.06 2.74
N ASN A 37 -20.24 -20.04 3.47
CA ASN A 37 -20.34 -19.97 4.93
C ASN A 37 -18.96 -19.90 5.58
N LEU A 38 -18.02 -20.73 5.13
CA LEU A 38 -16.62 -20.70 5.58
C LEU A 38 -15.99 -19.32 5.33
N LEU A 39 -16.09 -18.84 4.09
CA LEU A 39 -15.50 -17.59 3.65
C LEU A 39 -16.09 -16.41 4.43
N ASN A 40 -17.41 -16.37 4.60
CA ASN A 40 -18.09 -15.33 5.37
C ASN A 40 -17.64 -15.31 6.83
N LYS A 41 -17.53 -16.47 7.48
CA LYS A 41 -17.04 -16.57 8.86
C LYS A 41 -15.56 -16.16 8.98
N PHE A 42 -14.73 -16.56 8.01
CA PHE A 42 -13.33 -16.19 7.96
C PHE A 42 -13.16 -14.68 7.77
N MET A 43 -13.86 -14.10 6.80
CA MET A 43 -13.86 -12.65 6.54
C MET A 43 -14.39 -11.88 7.75
N ALA A 44 -15.48 -12.30 8.39
CA ALA A 44 -15.99 -11.64 9.59
C ALA A 44 -14.96 -11.61 10.74
N ARG A 45 -14.13 -12.66 10.86
CA ARG A 45 -13.12 -12.77 11.94
C ARG A 45 -11.82 -12.01 11.62
N TYR A 46 -11.32 -12.15 10.40
CA TYR A 46 -9.98 -11.68 10.02
C TYR A 46 -10.01 -10.39 9.18
N CYS A 47 -11.09 -10.15 8.45
CA CYS A 47 -11.34 -8.95 7.63
C CYS A 47 -12.68 -8.29 8.01
N PRO A 48 -12.91 -7.94 9.29
CA PRO A 48 -14.19 -7.41 9.73
C PRO A 48 -14.54 -6.11 8.97
N PRO A 49 -15.84 -5.86 8.69
CA PRO A 49 -16.29 -4.68 7.96
C PRO A 49 -15.77 -3.35 8.54
N SER A 50 -15.62 -3.27 9.86
CA SER A 50 -15.07 -2.09 10.54
C SER A 50 -13.61 -1.82 10.16
N LYS A 51 -12.75 -2.84 10.06
CA LYS A 51 -11.38 -2.68 9.58
C LYS A 51 -11.35 -2.31 8.10
N MET A 52 -12.21 -2.94 7.29
CA MET A 52 -12.34 -2.56 5.88
C MET A 52 -12.75 -1.10 5.73
N ALA A 53 -13.70 -0.61 6.53
CA ALA A 53 -14.11 0.78 6.54
C ALA A 53 -12.97 1.71 6.97
N GLN A 54 -12.16 1.33 7.97
CA GLN A 54 -10.97 2.09 8.37
C GLN A 54 -9.97 2.22 7.22
N TRP A 55 -9.64 1.14 6.53
CA TRP A 55 -8.73 1.19 5.37
C TRP A 55 -9.32 2.00 4.22
N ARG A 56 -10.62 1.85 3.93
CA ARG A 56 -11.30 2.71 2.96
C ARG A 56 -11.14 4.18 3.34
N MET A 57 -11.38 4.54 4.60
CA MET A 57 -11.27 5.92 5.07
C MET A 57 -9.86 6.46 4.94
N LYS A 58 -8.84 5.67 5.31
CA LYS A 58 -7.42 6.04 5.14
C LYS A 58 -7.02 6.24 3.67
N ILE A 59 -7.59 5.45 2.77
CA ILE A 59 -7.35 5.60 1.33
C ILE A 59 -8.07 6.86 0.82
N THR A 60 -9.37 7.02 1.09
CA THR A 60 -10.17 8.10 0.50
C THR A 60 -9.86 9.49 1.07
N HIS A 61 -9.38 9.55 2.32
CA HIS A 61 -8.98 10.78 3.01
C HIS A 61 -7.47 10.78 3.25
N PHE A 62 -6.71 10.28 2.28
CA PHE A 62 -5.27 10.34 2.36
C PHE A 62 -4.80 11.79 2.46
N GLU A 63 -3.86 12.03 3.37
CA GLU A 63 -3.20 13.31 3.54
C GLU A 63 -1.73 13.03 3.89
N GLN A 64 -0.84 13.78 3.25
CA GLN A 64 0.59 13.75 3.52
C GLN A 64 0.88 14.43 4.85
N GLU A 65 1.72 13.81 5.68
CA GLU A 65 2.09 14.36 6.98
C GLU A 65 3.18 15.46 6.82
N GLU A 66 3.22 16.44 7.74
CA GLU A 66 4.10 17.62 7.61
C GLU A 66 5.59 17.26 7.52
N ASP A 67 6.01 16.17 8.16
CA ASP A 67 7.39 15.71 8.23
C ASP A 67 7.69 14.51 7.31
N GLU A 68 6.69 14.11 6.51
CA GLU A 68 6.74 12.97 5.60
C GLU A 68 7.15 13.39 4.19
N THR A 69 8.15 12.69 3.63
CA THR A 69 8.59 12.94 2.25
C THR A 69 7.57 12.39 1.26
N LEU A 70 7.54 12.89 0.02
CA LEU A 70 6.66 12.36 -1.03
C LEU A 70 6.84 10.85 -1.24
N ARG A 71 8.07 10.35 -1.10
CA ARG A 71 8.39 8.92 -1.18
C ARG A 71 7.70 8.14 -0.06
N ASP A 72 7.90 8.57 1.18
CA ASP A 72 7.32 7.90 2.35
C ASP A 72 5.78 7.92 2.27
N ALA A 73 5.22 9.04 1.81
CA ALA A 73 3.79 9.20 1.54
C ALA A 73 3.28 8.19 0.49
N TRP A 74 4.02 8.00 -0.61
CA TRP A 74 3.66 7.04 -1.66
C TRP A 74 3.76 5.59 -1.18
N GLU A 75 4.81 5.25 -0.43
CA GLU A 75 4.99 3.91 0.18
C GLU A 75 3.86 3.62 1.17
N ARG A 76 3.55 4.56 2.09
CA ARG A 76 2.44 4.43 3.05
C ARG A 76 1.08 4.29 2.36
N TYR A 77 0.84 5.06 1.30
CA TYR A 77 -0.40 4.96 0.53
C TYR A 77 -0.52 3.60 -0.18
N SER A 78 0.58 3.11 -0.76
CA SER A 78 0.66 1.79 -1.40
C SER A 78 0.38 0.65 -0.43
N ASP A 79 0.91 0.75 0.79
CA ASP A 79 0.69 -0.23 1.86
C ASP A 79 -0.78 -0.39 2.22
N TYR A 80 -1.59 0.68 2.16
CA TYR A 80 -3.03 0.58 2.44
C TYR A 80 -3.75 -0.38 1.48
N PHE A 81 -3.29 -0.47 0.23
CA PHE A 81 -3.86 -1.42 -0.74
C PHE A 81 -3.41 -2.86 -0.48
N LEU A 82 -2.21 -3.07 0.07
CA LEU A 82 -1.74 -4.39 0.48
C LEU A 82 -2.53 -4.93 1.69
N GLN A 83 -2.96 -4.04 2.59
CA GLN A 83 -3.80 -4.43 3.74
C GLN A 83 -5.21 -4.87 3.33
N CYS A 84 -5.70 -4.40 2.19
CA CYS A 84 -7.05 -4.68 1.72
C CYS A 84 -7.14 -4.76 0.18
N PRO A 85 -6.56 -5.81 -0.44
CA PRO A 85 -6.47 -5.94 -1.91
C PRO A 85 -7.84 -6.11 -2.60
N HIS A 86 -8.88 -6.42 -1.84
CA HIS A 86 -10.24 -6.67 -2.33
C HIS A 86 -11.12 -5.42 -2.42
N LEU A 87 -10.62 -4.22 -2.05
CA LEU A 87 -11.43 -3.00 -2.07
C LEU A 87 -11.73 -2.47 -3.48
N GLY A 88 -10.98 -2.92 -4.49
CA GLY A 88 -11.32 -2.73 -5.90
C GLY A 88 -11.32 -1.29 -6.39
N PHE A 89 -10.43 -0.44 -5.85
CA PHE A 89 -10.32 0.96 -6.30
C PHE A 89 -9.75 1.04 -7.72
N GLU A 90 -10.38 1.88 -8.54
CA GLU A 90 -9.89 2.23 -9.89
C GLU A 90 -8.55 2.96 -9.78
N GLU A 91 -7.63 2.69 -10.70
CA GLU A 91 -6.28 3.29 -10.69
C GLU A 91 -6.32 4.82 -10.78
N GLN A 92 -7.21 5.37 -11.61
CA GLN A 92 -7.48 6.80 -11.68
C GLN A 92 -7.92 7.40 -10.33
N PHE A 93 -8.78 6.68 -9.60
CA PHE A 93 -9.20 7.11 -8.26
C PHE A 93 -8.02 7.14 -7.31
N LYS A 94 -7.17 6.10 -7.31
CA LYS A 94 -5.99 6.03 -6.43
C LYS A 94 -5.07 7.23 -6.64
N ILE A 95 -4.76 7.55 -7.90
CA ILE A 95 -3.89 8.66 -8.29
C ILE A 95 -4.48 10.01 -7.88
N LYS A 96 -5.76 10.25 -8.21
CA LYS A 96 -6.44 11.52 -7.88
C LYS A 96 -6.52 11.76 -6.38
N THR A 97 -6.83 10.72 -5.62
CA THR A 97 -6.88 10.82 -4.16
C THR A 97 -5.51 11.05 -3.56
N PHE A 98 -4.47 10.34 -4.05
CA PHE A 98 -3.09 10.58 -3.63
C PHE A 98 -2.69 12.03 -3.89
N TYR A 99 -2.77 12.47 -5.15
CA TYR A 99 -2.42 13.84 -5.55
C TYR A 99 -3.22 14.88 -4.75
N GLY A 100 -4.52 14.66 -4.51
CA GLY A 100 -5.35 15.56 -3.71
C GLY A 100 -4.85 15.76 -2.27
N GLY A 101 -4.34 14.69 -1.65
CA GLY A 101 -3.82 14.67 -0.29
C GLY A 101 -2.38 15.17 -0.12
N LEU A 102 -1.68 15.49 -1.21
CA LEU A 102 -0.29 15.97 -1.13
C LEU A 102 -0.19 17.44 -0.72
N MET A 103 0.96 17.77 -0.14
CA MET A 103 1.38 19.14 0.12
C MET A 103 1.59 19.91 -1.18
N GLN A 104 1.45 21.23 -1.12
CA GLN A 104 1.49 22.09 -2.30
C GLN A 104 2.83 22.03 -3.04
N GLU A 105 3.95 21.87 -2.33
CA GLU A 105 5.28 21.71 -2.90
C GLU A 105 5.42 20.42 -3.74
N ASP A 106 4.92 19.31 -3.21
CA ASP A 106 4.97 18.01 -3.87
C ASP A 106 4.00 17.94 -5.06
N LYS A 107 2.86 18.64 -4.97
CA LYS A 107 1.96 18.86 -6.13
C LYS A 107 2.68 19.58 -7.26
N MET A 108 3.43 20.66 -6.97
CA MET A 108 4.17 21.39 -7.99
C MET A 108 5.26 20.53 -8.66
N LEU A 109 5.94 19.69 -7.88
CA LEU A 109 6.93 18.75 -8.41
C LEU A 109 6.28 17.75 -9.39
N ILE A 110 5.17 17.13 -8.97
CA ILE A 110 4.44 16.19 -9.82
C ILE A 110 3.92 16.88 -11.09
N ASP A 111 3.36 18.08 -10.96
CA ASP A 111 2.86 18.83 -12.12
C ASP A 111 3.98 19.19 -13.09
N SER A 112 5.19 19.51 -12.60
CA SER A 112 6.36 19.74 -13.45
C SER A 112 6.72 18.49 -14.26
N LEU A 113 6.79 17.33 -13.60
CA LEU A 113 7.14 16.05 -14.23
C LEU A 113 6.07 15.57 -15.22
N CYS A 114 4.80 15.78 -14.88
CA CYS A 114 3.67 15.47 -15.74
C CYS A 114 3.40 16.59 -16.78
N GLN A 115 4.22 17.64 -16.85
CA GLN A 115 4.04 18.79 -17.75
C GLN A 115 2.63 19.44 -17.65
N GLY A 116 2.07 19.45 -16.44
CA GLY A 116 0.71 19.93 -16.14
C GLY A 116 -0.41 19.03 -16.67
N LYS A 117 -0.09 17.82 -17.15
CA LYS A 117 -1.03 16.91 -17.82
C LYS A 117 -1.46 15.71 -16.98
N LEU A 118 -1.21 15.72 -15.67
CA LEU A 118 -1.53 14.59 -14.77
C LEU A 118 -2.97 14.08 -14.96
N MET A 119 -3.95 14.98 -15.08
CA MET A 119 -5.36 14.61 -15.24
C MET A 119 -5.71 13.98 -16.60
N THR A 120 -4.81 14.06 -17.58
CA THR A 120 -5.00 13.56 -18.96
C THR A 120 -4.09 12.40 -19.31
N MET A 121 -3.09 12.11 -18.47
CA MET A 121 -2.18 10.98 -18.65
C MET A 121 -2.85 9.65 -18.29
N ALA A 122 -2.38 8.57 -18.90
CA ALA A 122 -2.86 7.24 -18.57
C ALA A 122 -2.35 6.83 -17.18
N PRO A 123 -3.16 6.12 -16.36
CA PRO A 123 -2.75 5.71 -15.01
C PRO A 123 -1.39 5.02 -14.92
N PRO A 124 -1.04 4.07 -15.83
CA PRO A 124 0.25 3.39 -15.80
C PRO A 124 1.45 4.33 -15.96
N GLN A 125 1.29 5.41 -16.72
CA GLN A 125 2.36 6.38 -16.93
C GLN A 125 2.59 7.22 -15.67
N ILE A 126 1.50 7.53 -14.95
CA ILE A 126 1.59 8.32 -13.72
C ILE A 126 2.16 7.48 -12.59
N THR A 127 1.75 6.21 -12.48
CA THR A 127 2.31 5.28 -11.49
C THR A 127 3.80 5.04 -11.74
N GLU A 128 4.24 4.89 -13.00
CA GLU A 128 5.67 4.80 -13.34
C GLU A 128 6.45 6.05 -12.89
N ILE A 129 5.91 7.26 -13.13
CA ILE A 129 6.55 8.51 -12.66
C ILE A 129 6.62 8.55 -11.13
N LEU A 130 5.54 8.17 -10.43
CA LEU A 130 5.48 8.14 -8.96
C LEU A 130 6.47 7.12 -8.37
N GLU A 131 6.59 5.94 -8.98
CA GLU A 131 7.55 4.92 -8.58
C GLU A 131 9.00 5.32 -8.88
N ASP A 132 9.26 5.89 -10.06
CA ASP A 132 10.59 6.39 -10.43
C ASP A 132 11.05 7.50 -9.47
N MET A 133 10.15 8.41 -9.09
CA MET A 133 10.42 9.41 -8.05
C MET A 133 10.72 8.78 -6.69
N ALA A 134 9.91 7.80 -6.26
CA ALA A 134 10.10 7.12 -4.99
C ALA A 134 11.44 6.37 -4.94
N LEU A 135 11.87 5.78 -6.07
CA LEU A 135 13.12 5.03 -6.17
C LEU A 135 14.37 5.92 -6.29
N ARG A 136 14.25 7.08 -6.93
CA ARG A 136 15.36 8.03 -7.16
C ARG A 136 15.59 9.01 -6.01
N GLY A 137 14.98 8.78 -4.84
CA GLY A 137 15.10 9.65 -3.67
C GLY A 137 16.48 10.32 -3.57
N TYR A 138 16.45 11.66 -3.67
CA TYR A 138 17.52 12.68 -3.70
C TYR A 138 17.62 13.50 -5.01
N ASP A 139 17.31 14.80 -4.83
CA ASP A 139 17.75 15.97 -5.59
C ASP A 139 16.91 16.50 -6.78
N TRP A 140 15.61 16.71 -6.58
CA TRP A 140 14.81 17.66 -7.39
C TRP A 140 14.35 18.90 -6.61
N GLY A 141 15.06 19.25 -5.54
CA GLY A 141 15.14 20.60 -4.99
C GLY A 141 13.89 21.20 -4.35
N PHE A 142 13.56 20.80 -3.11
CA PHE A 142 13.14 21.74 -2.08
C PHE A 142 13.63 21.23 -0.71
N PRO A 143 14.64 21.87 -0.08
CA PRO A 143 14.94 21.58 1.31
C PRO A 143 13.76 22.06 2.18
N ARG A 144 12.97 21.13 2.73
CA ARG A 144 12.12 21.43 3.89
C ARG A 144 13.06 21.88 5.01
N SER A 145 13.09 23.19 5.24
CA SER A 145 13.95 23.83 6.24
C SER A 145 13.77 23.11 7.60
N GLY A 146 14.80 22.40 8.06
CA GLY A 146 14.81 21.83 9.41
C GLY A 146 15.43 20.46 9.64
N ARG A 147 16.09 19.80 8.67
CA ARG A 147 16.79 18.53 8.97
C ARG A 147 18.30 18.66 8.82
N THR A 148 18.97 18.77 9.97
CA THR A 148 20.39 18.46 10.11
C THR A 148 20.63 17.02 9.70
N SER A 149 21.36 16.82 8.60
CA SER A 149 21.93 15.55 8.22
C SER A 149 22.89 15.11 9.32
N ASN A 150 22.53 14.11 10.11
CA ASN A 150 23.52 13.41 10.94
C ASN A 150 24.24 12.43 10.01
N ASP A 151 25.15 12.97 9.22
CA ASP A 151 26.04 12.22 8.35
C ASP A 151 27.03 11.46 9.24
N ARG A 152 26.76 10.16 9.46
CA ARG A 152 27.81 9.26 9.94
C ARG A 152 28.70 8.96 8.74
N GLY A 153 29.68 9.84 8.55
CA GLY A 153 30.80 9.63 7.66
C GLY A 153 31.47 8.29 7.99
N VAL A 154 31.28 7.31 7.11
CA VAL A 154 32.20 6.19 6.97
C VAL A 154 33.17 6.59 5.86
N THR A 155 34.24 7.27 6.24
CA THR A 155 35.39 7.48 5.36
C THR A 155 36.02 6.11 5.09
N ARG A 156 35.91 5.67 3.83
CA ARG A 156 36.81 4.67 3.25
C ARG A 156 38.19 5.33 3.15
N GLU A 157 39.11 4.95 4.02
CA GLU A 157 40.53 5.09 3.75
C GLU A 157 41.05 3.76 3.22
N SER A 158 41.46 3.79 1.96
CA SER A 158 42.32 2.81 1.33
C SER A 158 43.63 3.52 1.03
N GLU A 159 44.70 3.16 1.74
CA GLU A 159 46.07 3.43 1.27
C GLU A 159 46.99 2.24 1.55
N CYS A 160 47.94 2.11 0.64
CA CYS A 160 48.73 0.96 0.29
C CYS A 160 50.08 0.95 1.00
N SER A 161 50.66 -0.26 1.15
CA SER A 161 52.10 -0.59 1.17
C SER A 161 53.03 0.04 2.23
N ALA A 162 53.56 -0.83 3.09
CA ALA A 162 55.01 -1.06 3.25
C ALA A 162 55.23 -2.51 3.68
#